data_AF-A0A2E4SRV9-F1
#
_entry.id   AF-A0A2E4SRV9-F1
#
_cell.length_a   1.000
_cell.length_b   1.000
_cell.length_c   1.000
_cell.angle_alpha   90.00
_cell.angle_beta   90.00
_cell.angle_gamma   90.00
#
_symmetry.space_group_name_H-M   'P 1'
#
loop_
_entity.id
_entity.type
_entity.pdbx_description
1 polymer ?
#
loop_
_entity_poly.entity_id
_entity_poly.type
_entity_poly.pdbx_seq_one_letter_code
_entity_poly.pdbx_strand_id
1 'polypeptide(L)'
;MNRMLILILITLMVNDITAKEDSQTGLIMDTGWELVRANCGGCHSYGIITSQRSDRQGWEEMIRWMQSSQNLWQFDLKTEKTMLDYLSKSYPPLEGRRRAPITKTLMPMK
;
A
#
# COMPACT_ATOMS: atom_id res chain seq x y z
N MET A 1 38.36 18.65 -28.02
CA MET A 1 37.86 19.01 -26.68
C MET A 1 36.36 19.36 -26.60
N ASN A 2 35.57 19.23 -27.69
CA ASN A 2 34.15 19.65 -27.71
C ASN A 2 33.11 18.51 -27.83
N ARG A 3 33.52 17.25 -27.76
CA ARG A 3 32.58 16.10 -27.80
C ARG A 3 32.18 15.57 -26.41
N MET A 4 32.91 15.98 -25.37
CA MET A 4 32.69 15.54 -24.00
C MET A 4 31.66 16.39 -23.25
N LEU A 5 31.25 17.54 -23.81
CA LEU A 5 30.26 18.44 -23.23
C LEU A 5 28.79 18.10 -23.60
N ILE A 6 28.57 17.28 -24.63
CA ILE A 6 27.22 16.88 -25.08
C ILE A 6 26.65 15.74 -24.20
N LEU A 7 27.52 14.98 -23.52
CA LEU A 7 27.11 13.87 -22.66
C LEU A 7 26.62 14.29 -21.27
N ILE A 8 26.85 15.54 -20.85
CA ILE A 8 26.48 16.04 -19.52
C ILE A 8 25.06 16.66 -19.52
N LEU A 9 24.48 16.96 -20.68
CA LEU A 9 23.18 17.64 -20.77
C LEU A 9 21.94 16.71 -20.82
N ILE A 10 22.13 15.39 -21.00
CA ILE A 10 21.01 14.44 -21.19
C ILE A 10 20.55 13.79 -19.87
N THR A 11 21.28 13.96 -18.77
CA THR A 11 21.01 13.26 -17.49
C THR A 11 20.08 13.98 -16.50
N LEU A 12 19.55 15.17 -16.81
CA LEU A 12 18.87 16.02 -15.82
C LEU A 12 17.32 16.00 -15.83
N MET A 13 16.67 15.08 -16.55
CA MET A 13 15.20 15.03 -16.59
C MET A 13 14.66 13.65 -16.21
N VAL A 14 15.10 13.12 -15.06
CA VAL A 14 14.33 12.07 -14.38
C VAL A 14 13.27 12.81 -13.57
N ASN A 15 12.10 13.01 -14.16
CA ASN A 15 10.94 13.41 -13.36
C ASN A 15 10.61 12.20 -12.49
N ASP A 16 10.93 12.28 -11.19
CA ASP A 16 10.40 11.34 -10.22
C ASP A 16 8.87 11.47 -10.22
N ILE A 17 8.18 10.64 -11.00
CA ILE A 17 6.72 10.46 -10.91
C ILE A 17 6.46 9.64 -9.64
N THR A 18 6.79 10.21 -8.48
CA THR A 18 6.37 9.64 -7.21
C THR A 18 4.88 9.96 -7.05
N ALA A 19 4.09 8.94 -6.74
CA ALA A 19 2.67 9.14 -6.48
C ALA A 19 2.52 10.12 -5.31
N LYS A 20 1.64 11.12 -5.47
CA LYS A 20 1.43 12.13 -4.44
C LYS A 20 0.79 11.47 -3.21
N GLU A 21 1.39 11.66 -2.05
CA GLU A 21 0.85 11.17 -0.78
C GLU A 21 0.19 12.30 0.02
N ASP A 22 -0.85 11.96 0.78
CA ASP A 22 -1.47 12.86 1.74
C ASP A 22 -0.56 13.06 2.96
N SER A 23 -0.20 14.30 3.26
CA SER A 23 0.80 14.62 4.30
C SER A 23 0.42 14.19 5.72
N GLN A 24 -0.87 13.96 6.01
CA GLN A 24 -1.34 13.60 7.35
C GLN A 24 -1.42 12.09 7.54
N THR A 25 -1.72 11.37 6.47
CA THR A 25 -2.03 9.93 6.52
C THR A 25 -0.98 9.05 5.84
N GLY A 26 -0.18 9.62 4.93
CA GLY A 26 0.70 8.86 4.04
C GLY A 26 -0.05 8.02 3.00
N LEU A 27 -1.37 8.21 2.86
CA LEU A 27 -2.14 7.53 1.83
C LEU A 27 -1.77 8.06 0.45
N ILE A 28 -1.62 7.17 -0.53
CA ILE A 28 -1.44 7.57 -1.93
C ILE A 28 -2.73 8.24 -2.39
N MET A 29 -2.65 9.47 -2.89
CA MET A 29 -3.78 10.23 -3.38
C MET A 29 -4.16 9.76 -4.79
N ASP A 30 -5.06 8.78 -4.86
CA ASP A 30 -5.63 8.23 -6.10
C ASP A 30 -7.13 7.95 -5.90
N THR A 31 -7.88 7.78 -6.99
CA THR A 31 -9.34 7.60 -6.97
C THR A 31 -9.79 6.61 -5.89
N GLY A 32 -10.58 7.10 -4.92
CA GLY A 32 -11.11 6.30 -3.81
C GLY A 32 -10.35 6.44 -2.48
N TRP A 33 -9.18 7.10 -2.45
CA TRP A 33 -8.37 7.25 -1.24
C TRP A 33 -9.09 7.99 -0.11
N GLU A 34 -9.94 8.97 -0.41
CA GLU A 34 -10.66 9.72 0.63
C GLU A 34 -11.65 8.83 1.40
N LEU A 35 -12.19 7.78 0.77
CA LEU A 35 -13.07 6.83 1.45
C LEU A 35 -12.27 5.99 2.45
N VAL A 36 -11.07 5.53 2.09
CA VAL A 36 -10.17 4.85 3.03
C VAL A 36 -9.75 5.80 4.15
N ARG A 37 -9.43 7.06 3.83
CA ARG A 37 -9.17 8.09 4.85
C ARG A 37 -10.36 8.27 5.79
N ALA A 38 -11.58 8.32 5.29
CA ALA A 38 -12.75 8.54 6.14
C ALA A 38 -13.08 7.34 7.03
N ASN A 39 -12.78 6.11 6.60
CA ASN A 39 -13.30 4.90 7.26
C ASN A 39 -12.25 4.10 8.03
N CYS A 40 -10.94 4.25 7.76
CA CYS A 40 -9.93 3.33 8.29
C CYS A 40 -9.01 3.94 9.38
N GLY A 41 -9.12 5.24 9.68
CA GLY A 41 -8.30 5.91 10.69
C GLY A 41 -8.88 5.95 12.11
N GLY A 42 -10.07 5.39 12.33
CA GLY A 42 -10.76 5.49 13.61
C GLY A 42 -10.19 4.61 14.73
N CYS A 43 -9.57 3.48 14.38
CA CYS A 43 -9.14 2.47 15.35
C CYS A 43 -7.61 2.34 15.48
N HIS A 44 -6.86 2.69 14.43
CA HIS A 44 -5.40 2.61 14.42
C HIS A 44 -4.80 3.62 13.43
N SER A 45 -3.48 3.80 13.48
CA SER A 45 -2.76 4.66 12.55
C SER A 45 -2.87 4.18 11.10
N TYR A 46 -2.87 5.14 10.16
CA TYR A 46 -2.75 4.87 8.73
C TYR A 46 -1.44 4.17 8.34
N GLY A 47 -0.40 4.24 9.19
CA GLY A 47 0.85 3.52 8.97
C GLY A 47 0.68 2.00 8.82
N ILE A 48 -0.32 1.41 9.48
CA ILE A 48 -0.65 -0.01 9.30
C ILE A 48 -1.21 -0.25 7.89
N ILE A 49 -2.07 0.64 7.41
CA ILE A 49 -2.69 0.54 6.08
C ILE A 49 -1.63 0.71 4.99
N THR A 50 -0.76 1.72 5.10
CA THR A 50 0.26 2.04 4.10
C THR A 50 1.42 1.06 4.09
N SER A 51 1.60 0.24 5.14
CA SER A 51 2.59 -0.84 5.18
C SER A 51 2.05 -2.19 4.70
N GLN A 52 0.74 -2.41 4.77
CA GLN A 52 0.09 -3.64 4.32
C GLN A 52 0.08 -3.74 2.79
N ARG A 53 0.28 -4.96 2.26
CA ARG A 53 0.23 -5.27 0.84
C ARG A 53 -0.66 -6.48 0.62
N SER A 54 -1.61 -6.39 -0.29
CA SER A 54 -2.54 -7.48 -0.58
C SER A 54 -3.20 -7.30 -1.94
N ASP A 55 -3.69 -8.40 -2.50
CA ASP A 55 -4.60 -8.33 -3.64
C ASP A 55 -6.01 -7.93 -3.16
N ARG A 56 -6.93 -7.82 -4.11
CA ARG A 56 -8.31 -7.44 -3.79
C ARG A 56 -8.96 -8.38 -2.77
N GLN A 57 -8.80 -9.68 -2.97
CA GLN A 57 -9.43 -10.68 -2.10
C GLN A 57 -8.89 -10.57 -0.68
N GLY A 58 -7.57 -10.49 -0.50
CA GLY A 58 -7.00 -10.37 0.83
C GLY A 58 -7.38 -9.04 1.51
N TRP A 59 -7.53 -7.94 0.77
CA TRP A 59 -8.09 -6.70 1.34
C TRP A 59 -9.55 -6.86 1.79
N GLU A 60 -10.36 -7.56 1.01
CA GLU A 60 -11.74 -7.86 1.39
C GLU A 60 -11.79 -8.73 2.64
N GLU A 61 -11.00 -9.81 2.70
CA GLU A 61 -10.91 -10.69 3.87
C GLU A 61 -10.50 -9.92 5.13
N MET A 62 -9.56 -8.98 5.03
CA MET A 62 -9.18 -8.10 6.14
C MET A 62 -10.34 -7.21 6.59
N ILE A 63 -11.09 -6.59 5.66
CA ILE A 63 -12.27 -5.80 5.99
C ILE A 63 -13.33 -6.66 6.68
N ARG A 64 -13.60 -7.86 6.17
CA ARG A 64 -14.55 -8.82 6.80
C ARG A 64 -14.10 -9.24 8.19
N TRP A 65 -12.80 -9.45 8.41
CA TRP A 65 -12.25 -9.75 9.73
C TRP A 65 -12.42 -8.57 10.69
N MET A 66 -12.14 -7.34 10.27
CA MET A 66 -12.36 -6.14 11.08
C MET A 66 -13.86 -5.94 11.40
N GLN A 67 -14.74 -6.20 10.45
CA GLN A 67 -16.19 -6.10 10.65
C GLN A 67 -16.70 -7.14 11.66
N SER A 68 -16.24 -8.39 11.56
CA SER A 68 -16.69 -9.48 12.42
C SER A 68 -16.07 -9.47 13.82
N SER A 69 -14.83 -8.98 13.97
CA SER A 69 -14.07 -9.09 15.23
C SER A 69 -13.70 -7.76 15.88
N GLN A 70 -13.62 -6.67 15.10
CA GLN A 70 -13.16 -5.35 15.57
C GLN A 70 -14.26 -4.29 15.49
N ASN A 71 -15.52 -4.69 15.31
CA ASN A 71 -16.69 -3.82 15.26
C ASN A 71 -16.60 -2.70 14.18
N LEU A 72 -15.89 -2.97 13.08
CA LEU A 72 -15.95 -2.10 11.90
C LEU A 72 -17.37 -2.16 11.32
N TRP A 73 -17.95 -1.01 11.01
CA TRP A 73 -19.29 -0.94 10.46
C TRP A 73 -19.37 -1.55 9.05
N GLN A 74 -20.59 -1.88 8.64
CA GLN A 74 -20.85 -2.32 7.27
C GLN A 74 -20.81 -1.13 6.32
N PHE A 75 -20.10 -1.31 5.21
CA PHE A 75 -20.08 -0.34 4.12
C PHE A 75 -21.21 -0.66 3.13
N ASP A 76 -21.74 0.35 2.44
CA ASP A 76 -22.56 0.07 1.27
C ASP A 76 -21.71 -0.51 0.13
N LEU A 77 -22.36 -1.23 -0.79
CA LEU A 77 -21.69 -1.95 -1.87
C LEU A 77 -20.80 -1.05 -2.75
N LYS A 78 -21.21 0.21 -2.98
CA LYS A 78 -20.46 1.12 -3.85
C LYS A 78 -19.23 1.66 -3.13
N THR A 79 -19.38 2.05 -1.87
CA THR A 79 -18.26 2.51 -1.02
C THR A 79 -17.22 1.42 -0.85
N GLU A 80 -17.64 0.21 -0.50
CA GLU A 80 -16.73 -0.91 -0.33
C GLU A 80 -15.99 -1.25 -1.63
N LYS A 81 -16.72 -1.36 -2.75
CA LYS A 81 -16.12 -1.64 -4.05
C LYS A 81 -15.01 -0.62 -4.37
N THR A 82 -15.29 0.66 -4.12
CA THR A 82 -14.37 1.77 -4.41
C THR A 82 -13.13 1.70 -3.51
N MET A 83 -13.29 1.40 -2.22
CA MET A 83 -12.15 1.23 -1.31
C MET A 83 -11.30 0.01 -1.69
N LEU A 84 -11.92 -1.11 -2.05
CA LEU A 84 -11.20 -2.31 -2.50
C LEU A 84 -10.46 -2.07 -3.83
N ASP A 85 -11.07 -1.34 -4.77
CA ASP A 85 -10.41 -0.93 -6.02
C ASP A 85 -9.16 -0.09 -5.72
N TYR A 86 -9.28 0.91 -4.83
CA TYR A 86 -8.17 1.75 -4.40
C TYR A 86 -7.07 0.98 -3.67
N LEU A 87 -7.42 0.18 -2.66
CA LEU A 87 -6.46 -0.54 -1.81
C LEU A 87 -5.64 -1.55 -2.63
N SER A 88 -6.33 -2.31 -3.49
CA SER A 88 -5.66 -3.30 -4.35
C SER A 88 -4.78 -2.65 -5.42
N LYS A 89 -5.16 -1.49 -5.98
CA LYS A 89 -4.36 -0.74 -6.95
C LYS A 89 -3.15 -0.05 -6.32
N SER A 90 -3.35 0.60 -5.17
CA SER A 90 -2.35 1.47 -4.54
C SER A 90 -1.39 0.70 -3.63
N TYR A 91 -1.86 -0.42 -3.07
CA TYR A 91 -1.10 -1.27 -2.15
C TYR A 91 -1.15 -2.76 -2.56
N PRO A 92 -0.75 -3.10 -3.81
CA PRO A 92 -0.80 -4.45 -4.35
C PRO A 92 0.20 -5.38 -3.65
N PRO A 93 0.13 -6.71 -3.83
CA PRO A 93 1.19 -7.61 -3.41
C PRO A 93 2.54 -7.18 -3.98
N LEU A 94 3.60 -7.33 -3.18
CA LEU A 94 4.98 -7.10 -3.61
C LEU A 94 5.78 -8.37 -3.42
N GLU A 95 6.37 -8.84 -4.52
CA GLU A 95 7.29 -9.97 -4.50
C GLU A 95 8.52 -9.65 -3.64
N GLY A 96 9.05 -10.66 -2.94
CA GLY A 96 10.31 -10.54 -2.18
C GLY A 96 10.25 -9.76 -0.86
N ARG A 97 9.07 -9.35 -0.36
CA ARG A 97 8.94 -8.69 0.96
C ARG A 97 8.89 -9.66 2.14
N ARG A 98 8.51 -10.92 1.93
CA ARG A 98 8.55 -11.93 2.99
C ARG A 98 10.00 -12.30 3.26
N ARG A 99 10.40 -12.26 4.54
CA ARG A 99 11.69 -12.80 4.97
C ARG A 99 11.80 -14.25 4.50
N ALA A 100 12.96 -14.61 3.97
CA ALA A 100 13.25 -15.99 3.62
C ALA A 100 13.07 -16.88 4.87
N PRO A 101 12.57 -18.12 4.70
CA PRO A 101 12.54 -19.08 5.79
C PRO A 101 13.93 -19.24 6.42
N ILE A 102 13.99 -19.39 7.74
CA ILE A 102 15.26 -19.70 8.42
C ILE A 102 15.80 -21.04 7.90
N THR A 103 17.12 -21.14 7.79
CA THR A 103 17.76 -22.39 7.36
C THR A 103 17.58 -23.47 8.43
N LYS A 104 17.60 -24.74 8.03
CA LYS A 104 17.43 -25.88 8.96
C LYS A 104 18.42 -25.85 10.13
N THR A 105 19.64 -25.37 9.90
CA THR A 105 20.70 -25.24 10.92
C THR A 105 20.35 -24.23 12.02
N LEU A 106 19.46 -23.28 11.74
CA LEU A 106 18.99 -22.28 12.69
C LEU A 106 17.65 -22.64 13.32
N MET A 107 17.04 -23.77 12.95
CA MET A 107 15.83 -24.27 13.61
C MET A 107 16.20 -24.85 14.99
N PRO A 108 15.37 -24.65 16.02
CA PRO A 108 15.60 -25.26 17.33
C PRO A 108 15.60 -26.79 17.20
N MET A 109 16.50 -27.44 17.94
CA MET A 109 16.55 -28.90 18.03
C MET A 109 15.30 -29.38 18.79
N LYS A 110 14.66 -30.43 18.27
CA LYS A 110 13.52 -31.09 18.93
C LYS A 110 13.98 -31.88 20.15
#